data_AF-A0A2E1CBZ0-F1
#
_entry.id   AF-A0A2E1CBZ0-F1
#
_cell.length_a   1.000
_cell.length_b   1.000
_cell.length_c   1.000
_cell.angle_alpha   90.00
_cell.angle_beta   90.00
_cell.angle_gamma   90.00
#
_symmetry.space_group_name_H-M   'P 1'
#
loop_
_entity.id
_entity.type
_entity.pdbx_description
1 polymer ?
#
loop_
_entity_poly.entity_id
_entity_poly.type
_entity_poly.pdbx_seq_one_letter_code
_entity_poly.pdbx_strand_id
1 'polypeptide(L)'
;MHSAEGEVSRLLTEAELESLEREIERWLDLSLKENPLLASFERDSDEPVGESRWFIRVLGEEKDTFTLRFMLRQRMLHYETYVMPAPEDNKESFLESLLVRNRKIVGATFCLGEEEAVFLIGAIPASTVGPNELDRILGTLWMAVEQNFRSLLKIGFASKFVGSKKEN
;
A
#
# COMPACT_ATOMS: atom_id res chain seq x y z
N MET A 1 -28.70 -12.89 -23.82
CA MET A 1 -27.28 -13.30 -23.68
C MET A 1 -26.47 -12.53 -24.70
N HIS A 2 -25.99 -11.35 -24.32
CA HIS A 2 -25.05 -10.57 -25.14
C HIS A 2 -23.82 -10.32 -24.29
N SER A 3 -22.75 -10.95 -24.75
CA SER A 3 -21.33 -10.70 -24.55
C SER A 3 -20.94 -9.72 -23.44
N ALA A 4 -20.56 -10.27 -22.29
CA ALA A 4 -19.74 -9.61 -21.28
C ALA A 4 -18.29 -10.16 -21.32
N GLU A 5 -17.80 -10.55 -22.51
CA GLU A 5 -16.47 -11.17 -22.70
C GLU A 5 -15.46 -10.23 -23.40
N GLY A 6 -15.76 -8.93 -23.55
CA GLY A 6 -14.94 -8.00 -24.36
C GLY A 6 -14.21 -6.86 -23.63
N GLU A 7 -14.50 -6.61 -22.36
CA GLU A 7 -14.03 -5.39 -21.67
C GLU A 7 -12.80 -5.59 -20.78
N VAL A 8 -12.31 -6.82 -20.65
CA VAL A 8 -11.08 -7.13 -19.92
C VAL A 8 -9.95 -7.28 -20.94
N SER A 9 -9.00 -6.34 -20.95
CA SER A 9 -7.75 -6.33 -21.75
C SER A 9 -7.71 -5.44 -23.01
N ARG A 10 -8.21 -4.20 -22.94
CA ARG A 10 -7.66 -3.14 -23.80
C ARG A 10 -6.50 -2.46 -23.08
N LEU A 11 -5.37 -2.32 -23.79
CA LEU A 11 -4.27 -1.46 -23.34
C LEU A 11 -4.74 -0.01 -23.38
N LEU A 12 -4.58 0.72 -22.28
CA LEU A 12 -4.83 2.16 -22.28
C LEU A 12 -3.85 2.85 -23.22
N THR A 13 -4.38 3.79 -24.00
CA THR A 13 -3.59 4.70 -24.82
C THR A 13 -2.81 5.68 -23.93
N GLU A 14 -1.77 6.30 -24.48
CA GLU A 14 -0.98 7.31 -23.78
C GLU A 14 -1.85 8.47 -23.26
N ALA A 15 -2.80 8.95 -24.08
CA ALA A 15 -3.75 9.99 -23.67
C ALA A 15 -4.69 9.57 -22.52
N GLU A 16 -5.11 8.29 -22.50
CA GLU A 16 -5.91 7.75 -21.40
C GLU A 16 -5.08 7.65 -20.12
N LEU A 17 -3.80 7.26 -20.21
CA LEU A 17 -2.89 7.23 -19.06
C LEU A 17 -2.61 8.62 -18.51
N GLU A 18 -2.31 9.60 -19.36
CA GLU A 18 -2.15 11.00 -18.94
C GLU A 18 -3.43 11.57 -18.27
N SER A 19 -4.60 11.12 -18.70
CA SER A 19 -5.86 11.49 -18.05
C SER A 19 -5.95 10.90 -16.65
N LEU A 20 -5.60 9.62 -16.47
CA LEU A 20 -5.58 8.97 -15.17
C LEU A 20 -4.51 9.55 -14.24
N GLU A 21 -3.33 9.88 -14.74
CA GLU A 21 -2.29 10.57 -13.99
C GLU A 21 -2.82 11.89 -13.41
N ARG A 22 -3.46 12.71 -14.25
CA ARG A 22 -4.09 13.98 -13.81
C ARG A 22 -5.20 13.76 -12.80
N GLU A 23 -5.92 12.65 -12.90
CA GLU A 23 -6.97 12.30 -11.94
C GLU A 23 -6.39 11.88 -10.59
N ILE A 24 -5.34 11.06 -10.59
CA ILE A 24 -4.60 10.67 -9.37
C ILE A 24 -4.00 11.91 -8.71
N GLU A 25 -3.31 12.77 -9.46
CA GLU A 25 -2.69 13.99 -8.91
C GLU A 25 -3.74 14.95 -8.34
N ARG A 26 -4.86 15.15 -9.03
CA ARG A 26 -5.98 15.94 -8.52
C ARG A 26 -6.52 15.36 -7.21
N TRP A 27 -6.70 14.05 -7.14
CA TRP A 27 -7.16 13.39 -5.92
C TRP A 27 -6.15 13.52 -4.78
N LEU A 28 -4.84 13.40 -5.06
CA LEU A 28 -3.77 13.59 -4.08
C LEU A 28 -3.74 15.03 -3.55
N ASP A 29 -3.88 16.03 -4.42
CA ASP A 29 -3.94 17.45 -4.04
C ASP A 29 -5.15 17.77 -3.16
N LEU A 30 -6.31 17.17 -3.45
CA LEU A 30 -7.52 17.32 -2.62
C LEU A 30 -7.34 16.61 -1.28
N SER A 31 -6.84 15.38 -1.31
CA SER A 31 -6.57 14.58 -0.11
C SER A 31 -5.57 15.27 0.81
N LEU A 32 -4.52 15.92 0.29
CA LEU A 32 -3.55 16.67 1.09
C LEU A 32 -4.19 17.85 1.84
N LYS A 33 -5.26 18.44 1.30
CA LYS A 33 -5.96 19.58 1.91
C LYS A 33 -7.02 19.15 2.91
N GLU A 34 -7.68 18.03 2.65
CA GLU A 34 -8.90 17.61 3.36
C GLU A 34 -8.67 16.43 4.31
N ASN A 35 -7.69 15.57 4.04
CA ASN A 35 -7.42 14.36 4.80
C ASN A 35 -6.24 14.56 5.77
N PRO A 36 -6.47 14.59 7.10
CA PRO A 36 -5.41 14.79 8.08
C PRO A 36 -4.37 13.66 8.11
N LEU A 37 -4.67 12.50 7.53
CA LEU A 37 -3.74 11.37 7.47
C LEU A 37 -2.68 11.57 6.37
N LEU A 38 -2.94 12.34 5.33
CA LEU A 38 -2.00 12.52 4.22
C LEU A 38 -1.07 13.70 4.53
N ALA A 39 0.22 13.41 4.73
CA ALA A 39 1.22 14.42 5.13
C ALA A 39 1.86 15.13 3.92
N SER A 40 2.19 14.37 2.88
CA SER A 40 2.77 14.87 1.63
C SER A 40 2.65 13.81 0.54
N PHE A 41 2.84 14.20 -0.71
CA PHE A 41 3.12 13.26 -1.79
C PHE A 41 4.16 13.85 -2.75
N GLU A 42 4.90 12.97 -3.41
CA GLU A 42 5.94 13.32 -4.38
C GLU A 42 5.83 12.38 -5.58
N ARG A 43 6.02 12.91 -6.79
CA ARG A 43 6.12 12.11 -8.01
C ARG A 43 7.57 11.72 -8.25
N ASP A 44 7.81 10.47 -8.61
CA ASP A 44 9.16 9.98 -8.94
C ASP A 44 9.64 10.61 -10.25
N SER A 45 10.79 11.29 -10.22
CA SER A 45 11.39 11.89 -11.40
C SER A 45 12.17 10.89 -12.27
N ASP A 46 12.54 9.74 -11.70
CA ASP A 46 13.31 8.69 -12.37
C ASP A 46 12.42 7.50 -12.77
N GLU A 47 11.16 7.78 -13.14
CA GLU A 47 10.19 6.75 -13.51
C GLU A 47 10.53 6.09 -14.87
N PRO A 48 10.40 4.75 -14.99
CA PRO A 48 10.56 4.06 -16.27
C PRO A 48 9.55 4.56 -17.30
N VAL A 49 9.94 4.57 -18.58
CA VAL A 49 9.05 4.95 -19.67
C VAL A 49 7.76 4.10 -19.64
N GLY A 50 6.61 4.76 -19.57
CA GLY A 50 5.29 4.11 -19.53
C GLY A 50 4.83 3.65 -18.14
N GLU A 51 5.51 4.10 -17.08
CA GLU A 51 5.08 3.92 -15.68
C GLU A 51 5.10 5.25 -14.97
N SER A 52 4.04 5.56 -14.22
CA SER A 52 4.00 6.73 -13.35
C SER A 52 4.04 6.33 -11.89
N ARG A 53 4.86 7.01 -11.08
CA ARG A 53 5.01 6.66 -9.66
C ARG A 53 4.79 7.83 -8.72
N TRP A 54 4.06 7.57 -7.65
CA TRP A 54 3.87 8.51 -6.56
C TRP A 54 4.26 7.88 -5.23
N PHE A 55 5.01 8.62 -4.44
CA PHE A 55 5.30 8.33 -3.03
C PHE A 55 4.40 9.21 -2.17
N ILE A 56 3.52 8.59 -1.41
CA ILE A 56 2.51 9.26 -0.60
C ILE A 56 2.86 9.01 0.85
N ARG A 57 3.17 10.06 1.58
CA ARG A 57 3.49 9.98 3.00
C ARG A 57 2.22 10.09 3.82
N VAL A 58 2.00 9.09 4.67
CA VAL A 58 0.81 8.96 5.50
C VAL A 58 1.21 8.93 6.98
N LEU A 59 0.41 9.60 7.80
CA LEU A 59 0.53 9.60 9.26
C LEU A 59 -0.25 8.40 9.82
N GLY A 60 0.39 7.64 10.71
CA GLY A 60 -0.26 6.57 11.47
C GLY A 60 -0.36 6.92 12.95
N GLU A 61 -1.16 6.15 13.69
CA GLU A 61 -1.25 6.22 15.16
C GLU A 61 -0.25 5.24 15.79
N GLU A 62 -0.12 4.07 15.19
CA GLU A 62 0.71 2.97 15.64
C GLU A 62 2.07 2.94 14.95
N LYS A 63 2.09 3.28 13.66
CA LYS A 63 3.31 3.50 12.90
C LYS A 63 3.40 4.98 12.57
N ASP A 64 4.21 5.72 13.33
CA ASP A 64 4.32 7.20 13.28
C ASP A 64 4.11 7.79 11.88
N THR A 65 4.91 7.31 10.90
CA THR A 65 4.68 7.61 9.49
C THR A 65 5.06 6.43 8.62
N PHE A 66 4.38 6.28 7.48
CA PHE A 66 4.74 5.31 6.45
C PHE A 66 4.43 5.83 5.06
N THR A 67 5.07 5.22 4.06
CA THR A 67 4.95 5.63 2.66
C THR A 67 4.12 4.59 1.91
N LEU A 68 3.07 5.05 1.25
CA LEU A 68 2.39 4.31 0.19
C LEU A 68 3.04 4.65 -1.15
N ARG A 69 3.20 3.66 -2.01
CA ARG A 69 3.68 3.87 -3.37
C ARG A 69 2.58 3.48 -4.33
N PHE A 70 2.21 4.38 -5.23
CA PHE A 70 1.34 4.10 -6.37
C PHE A 70 2.21 3.96 -7.62
N MET A 71 1.93 2.94 -8.42
CA MET A 71 2.64 2.64 -9.67
C MET A 71 1.59 2.39 -10.76
N LEU A 72 1.30 3.42 -11.54
CA LEU A 72 0.38 3.33 -12.68
C LEU A 72 1.12 2.80 -13.90
N ARG A 73 0.58 1.73 -14.49
CA ARG A 73 1.04 1.14 -15.76
C ARG A 73 -0.13 1.08 -16.73
N GLN A 74 0.13 0.69 -17.97
CA GLN A 74 -0.86 0.58 -19.05
C GLN A 74 -2.15 -0.22 -18.72
N ARG A 75 -2.10 -1.14 -17.75
CA ARG A 75 -3.22 -2.03 -17.40
C ARG A 75 -3.67 -1.93 -15.95
N MET A 76 -2.77 -1.62 -15.05
CA MET A 76 -2.99 -1.76 -13.61
C MET A 76 -2.41 -0.56 -12.88
N LEU A 77 -3.12 -0.10 -11.85
CA LEU A 77 -2.53 0.69 -10.78
C LEU A 77 -2.11 -0.29 -9.69
N HIS A 78 -0.82 -0.47 -9.51
CA HIS A 78 -0.27 -1.19 -8.36
C HIS A 78 -0.09 -0.23 -7.20
N TYR A 79 -0.25 -0.75 -5.99
CA TYR A 79 0.04 -0.01 -4.78
C TYR A 79 0.70 -0.89 -3.75
N GLU A 80 1.63 -0.31 -3.01
CA GLU A 80 2.34 -1.02 -1.95
C GLU A 80 2.75 -0.10 -0.80
N THR A 81 3.02 -0.71 0.35
CA THR A 81 3.64 -0.01 1.46
C THR A 81 4.57 -0.93 2.23
N TYR A 82 5.69 -0.36 2.66
CA TYR A 82 6.62 -1.01 3.57
C TYR A 82 6.04 -0.99 4.99
N VAL A 83 5.88 -2.17 5.57
CA VAL A 83 5.32 -2.33 6.92
C VAL A 83 6.46 -2.36 7.93
N MET A 84 7.40 -3.29 7.78
CA MET A 84 8.50 -3.50 8.73
C MET A 84 9.61 -4.39 8.14
N PRO A 85 10.83 -4.41 8.73
CA PRO A 85 11.90 -5.28 8.23
C PRO A 85 11.61 -6.74 8.59
N ALA A 86 12.45 -7.65 8.10
CA ALA A 86 12.34 -9.07 8.42
C ALA A 86 12.28 -9.30 9.94
N PRO A 87 11.43 -10.22 10.41
CA PRO A 87 11.38 -10.57 11.83
C PRO A 87 12.73 -11.12 12.30
N GLU A 88 13.24 -10.58 13.41
CA GLU A 88 14.43 -11.10 14.11
C GLU A 88 14.09 -12.34 14.95
N ASP A 89 12.87 -12.39 15.49
CA ASP A 89 12.36 -13.42 16.39
C ASP A 89 11.15 -14.16 15.80
N ASN A 90 10.91 -15.40 16.24
CA ASN A 90 9.68 -16.18 15.98
C ASN A 90 9.24 -16.20 14.50
N LYS A 91 10.18 -16.35 13.55
CA LYS A 91 9.93 -16.25 12.10
C LYS A 91 8.74 -17.09 11.62
N GLU A 92 8.66 -18.36 12.04
CA GLU A 92 7.57 -19.27 11.62
C GLU A 92 6.20 -18.74 12.07
N SER A 93 6.03 -18.49 13.37
CA SER A 93 4.78 -17.92 13.90
C SER A 93 4.46 -16.55 13.30
N PHE A 94 5.47 -15.76 12.95
CA PHE A 94 5.28 -14.48 12.28
C PHE A 94 4.69 -14.67 10.87
N LEU A 95 5.25 -15.57 10.07
CA LEU A 95 4.77 -15.87 8.72
C LEU A 95 3.35 -16.46 8.72
N GLU A 96 3.07 -17.41 9.62
CA GLU A 96 1.72 -17.95 9.82
C GLU A 96 0.71 -16.83 10.14
N SER A 97 1.13 -15.92 11.03
CA SER A 97 0.36 -14.75 11.45
C SER A 97 0.03 -13.81 10.28
N LEU A 98 0.94 -13.62 9.32
CA LEU A 98 0.66 -12.87 8.09
C LEU A 98 -0.39 -13.57 7.22
N LEU A 99 -0.22 -14.88 6.99
CA LEU A 99 -1.16 -15.68 6.17
C LEU A 99 -2.58 -15.68 6.73
N VAL A 100 -2.73 -15.79 8.06
CA VAL A 100 -4.04 -15.74 8.71
C VAL A 100 -4.71 -14.36 8.52
N ARG A 101 -3.92 -13.28 8.56
CA ARG A 101 -4.44 -11.91 8.39
C ARG A 101 -4.90 -11.62 6.97
N ASN A 102 -4.22 -12.17 5.97
CA ASN A 102 -4.59 -12.01 4.56
C ASN A 102 -6.04 -12.44 4.27
N ARG A 103 -6.62 -13.36 5.06
CA ARG A 103 -8.03 -13.76 4.93
C ARG A 103 -9.05 -12.64 5.16
N LYS A 104 -8.67 -11.58 5.88
CA LYS A 104 -9.56 -10.48 6.26
C LYS A 104 -9.33 -9.21 5.45
N ILE A 105 -8.23 -9.12 4.73
CA ILE A 105 -7.86 -7.92 3.96
C ILE A 105 -8.38 -8.09 2.55
N VAL A 106 -9.19 -7.13 2.09
CA VAL A 106 -9.78 -7.14 0.76
C VAL A 106 -9.07 -6.11 -0.10
N GLY A 107 -8.53 -6.54 -1.23
CA GLY A 107 -7.79 -5.66 -2.15
C GLY A 107 -6.34 -5.41 -1.75
N ALA A 108 -5.86 -5.96 -0.63
CA ALA A 108 -4.43 -5.95 -0.32
C ALA A 108 -4.02 -7.27 0.36
N THR A 109 -2.73 -7.57 0.33
CA THR A 109 -2.16 -8.77 0.93
C THR A 109 -0.78 -8.48 1.49
N PHE A 110 -0.46 -9.05 2.65
CA PHE A 110 0.91 -9.09 3.15
C PHE A 110 1.75 -10.00 2.25
N CYS A 111 2.96 -9.55 1.93
CA CYS A 111 3.96 -10.31 1.21
C CYS A 111 5.37 -9.97 1.72
N LEU A 112 6.34 -10.79 1.31
CA LEU A 112 7.76 -10.53 1.57
C LEU A 112 8.39 -9.90 0.32
N GLY A 113 9.21 -8.87 0.53
CA GLY A 113 10.04 -8.25 -0.49
C GLY A 113 11.52 -8.60 -0.32
N GLU A 114 12.39 -7.70 -0.79
CA GLU A 114 13.83 -7.82 -0.58
C GLU A 114 14.19 -7.89 0.90
N GLU A 115 15.25 -8.63 1.21
CA GLU A 115 15.72 -8.88 2.59
C GLU A 115 14.63 -9.43 3.53
N GLU A 116 13.64 -10.16 2.99
CA GLU A 116 12.47 -10.66 3.74
C GLU A 116 11.66 -9.55 4.44
N ALA A 117 11.79 -8.29 4.00
CA ALA A 117 11.00 -7.19 4.52
C ALA A 117 9.52 -7.39 4.21
N VAL A 118 8.66 -6.94 5.11
CA VAL A 118 7.21 -7.13 5.00
C VAL A 118 6.59 -5.94 4.31
N PHE A 119 5.86 -6.23 3.24
CA PHE A 119 5.07 -5.27 2.49
C PHE A 119 3.59 -5.62 2.56
N LEU A 120 2.76 -4.61 2.35
CA LEU A 120 1.34 -4.77 2.07
C LEU A 120 1.10 -4.25 0.64
N ILE A 121 0.66 -5.12 -0.25
CA ILE A 121 0.56 -4.85 -1.69
C ILE A 121 -0.85 -5.10 -2.22
N GLY A 122 -1.19 -4.44 -3.31
CA GLY A 122 -2.38 -4.75 -4.10
C GLY A 122 -2.34 -4.10 -5.48
N ALA A 123 -3.38 -4.34 -6.27
CA ALA A 123 -3.52 -3.75 -7.59
C ALA A 123 -4.99 -3.71 -8.01
N ILE A 124 -5.33 -2.71 -8.81
CA ILE A 124 -6.62 -2.59 -9.49
C ILE A 124 -6.40 -2.34 -10.99
N PRO A 125 -7.37 -2.68 -11.87
CA PRO A 125 -7.31 -2.26 -13.25
C PRO A 125 -7.18 -0.74 -13.36
N ALA A 126 -6.28 -0.27 -14.22
CA ALA A 126 -6.07 1.16 -14.43
C ALA A 126 -7.37 1.86 -14.90
N SER A 127 -8.20 1.16 -15.67
CA SER A 127 -9.50 1.66 -16.13
C SER A 127 -10.54 1.89 -15.01
N THR A 128 -10.31 1.37 -13.80
CA THR A 128 -11.20 1.57 -12.64
C THR A 128 -10.65 2.61 -11.66
N VAL A 129 -9.52 3.24 -11.98
CA VAL A 129 -8.94 4.31 -11.16
C VAL A 129 -9.90 5.49 -11.14
N GLY A 130 -10.16 5.99 -9.93
CA GLY A 130 -10.96 7.18 -9.68
C GLY A 130 -11.02 7.48 -8.18
N PRO A 131 -11.54 8.65 -7.77
CA PRO A 131 -11.44 9.14 -6.39
C PRO A 131 -11.91 8.13 -5.34
N ASN A 132 -13.09 7.55 -5.53
CA ASN A 132 -13.67 6.58 -4.58
C ASN A 132 -12.79 5.33 -4.40
N GLU A 133 -12.16 4.88 -5.49
CA GLU A 133 -11.32 3.68 -5.45
C GLU A 133 -9.96 3.99 -4.81
N LEU A 134 -9.41 5.18 -5.07
CA LEU A 134 -8.18 5.67 -4.43
C LEU A 134 -8.38 5.87 -2.91
N ASP A 135 -9.52 6.45 -2.50
CA ASP A 135 -9.91 6.58 -1.09
C ASP A 135 -10.03 5.21 -0.42
N ARG A 136 -10.68 4.26 -1.09
CA ARG A 136 -10.83 2.88 -0.60
C ARG A 136 -9.48 2.20 -0.42
N ILE A 137 -8.56 2.37 -1.38
CA ILE A 137 -7.20 1.82 -1.30
C ILE A 137 -6.44 2.44 -0.12
N LEU A 138 -6.41 3.78 -0.02
CA LEU A 138 -5.75 4.51 1.06
C LEU A 138 -6.25 4.04 2.42
N GLY A 139 -7.57 4.02 2.62
CA GLY A 139 -8.19 3.58 3.87
C GLY A 139 -7.89 2.11 4.19
N THR A 140 -7.93 1.23 3.18
CA THR A 140 -7.63 -0.20 3.36
C THR A 140 -6.18 -0.41 3.81
N LEU A 141 -5.22 0.22 3.13
CA LEU A 141 -3.80 0.09 3.48
C LEU A 141 -3.51 0.68 4.86
N TRP A 142 -4.06 1.85 5.15
CA TRP A 142 -3.90 2.49 6.45
C TRP A 142 -4.45 1.61 7.58
N MET A 143 -5.71 1.17 7.48
CA MET A 143 -6.32 0.31 8.50
C MET A 143 -5.56 -1.01 8.66
N ALA A 144 -5.11 -1.62 7.57
CA ALA A 144 -4.38 -2.87 7.62
C ALA A 144 -2.99 -2.72 8.27
N VAL A 145 -2.29 -1.60 8.06
CA VAL A 145 -1.04 -1.31 8.77
C VAL A 145 -1.34 -1.11 10.26
N GLU A 146 -2.23 -0.18 10.60
CA GLU A 146 -2.48 0.24 11.97
C GLU A 146 -2.99 -0.90 12.87
N GLN A 147 -3.93 -1.71 12.38
CA GLN A 147 -4.48 -2.82 13.18
C GLN A 147 -3.48 -3.96 13.42
N ASN A 148 -2.47 -4.10 12.56
CA ASN A 148 -1.58 -5.26 12.58
C ASN A 148 -0.16 -4.93 13.08
N PHE A 149 0.30 -3.68 12.94
CA PHE A 149 1.68 -3.29 13.18
C PHE A 149 2.19 -3.66 14.59
N ARG A 150 1.50 -3.24 15.66
CA ARG A 150 1.88 -3.59 17.04
C ARG A 150 1.94 -5.09 17.29
N SER A 151 0.96 -5.83 16.74
CA SER A 151 0.91 -7.28 16.94
C SER A 151 2.06 -7.97 16.22
N LEU A 152 2.39 -7.55 14.99
CA LEU A 152 3.49 -8.09 14.22
C LEU A 152 4.84 -7.75 14.86
N LEU A 153 5.00 -6.52 15.36
CA LEU A 153 6.17 -6.11 16.15
C LEU A 153 6.40 -7.01 17.37
N LYS A 154 5.36 -7.29 18.15
CA LYS A 154 5.48 -8.15 19.35
C LYS A 154 5.90 -9.57 19.02
N ILE A 155 5.52 -10.09 17.85
CA ILE A 155 5.88 -11.44 17.42
C ILE A 155 7.31 -11.44 16.86
N GLY A 156 7.57 -10.58 15.88
CA GLY A 156 8.79 -10.57 15.07
C GLY A 156 10.00 -9.92 15.73
N PHE A 157 9.81 -9.15 16.80
CA PHE A 157 10.87 -8.42 17.52
C PHE A 157 10.71 -8.57 19.03
N ALA A 158 10.21 -9.73 19.47
CA ALA A 158 9.91 -10.02 20.87
C ALA A 158 11.07 -9.67 21.82
N SER A 159 12.32 -9.96 21.40
CA SER A 159 13.53 -9.69 22.17
C SER A 159 13.71 -8.21 22.51
N LYS A 160 13.28 -7.28 21.64
CA LYS A 160 13.36 -5.82 21.86
C LYS A 160 12.44 -5.35 22.99
N PHE A 161 11.42 -6.13 23.34
CA PHE A 161 10.45 -5.81 24.41
C PHE A 161 10.83 -6.42 25.77
N VAL A 162 11.81 -7.33 25.83
CA VAL A 162 12.22 -7.99 27.07
C VAL A 162 13.18 -7.11 27.90
N GLY A 163 13.85 -6.13 27.28
CA GLY A 163 14.80 -5.23 27.94
C GLY A 163 14.20 -4.08 28.76
N SER A 164 12.96 -3.67 28.49
CA SER A 164 12.32 -2.49 29.10
C SER A 164 11.71 -2.74 30.50
N LYS A 165 11.92 -3.94 31.07
CA LYS A 165 11.39 -4.33 32.39
C LYS A 165 12.41 -4.23 33.53
N LYS A 166 13.59 -3.66 33.30
CA LYS A 166 14.66 -3.46 34.28
C LYS A 166 15.13 -2.00 34.34
N GLU A 167 14.25 -1.08 34.67
CA GLU A 167 14.64 0.22 35.21
C GLU A 167 13.45 0.74 36.04
N ASN A 168 13.48 0.39 37.33
CA ASN A 168 12.69 0.96 38.43
C ASN A 168 13.70 1.55 39.41
#